data_AF-A0A920UQV8-F1
#
_entry.id   AF-A0A920UQV8-F1
#
_cell.length_a   1.000
_cell.length_b   1.000
_cell.length_c   1.000
_cell.angle_alpha   90.00
_cell.angle_beta   90.00
_cell.angle_gamma   90.00
#
_symmetry.space_group_name_H-M   'P 1'
#
loop_
_entity.id
_entity.type
_entity.pdbx_description
1 polymer ?
#
loop_
_entity_poly.entity_id
_entity_poly.type
_entity_poly.pdbx_seq_one_letter_code
_entity_poly.pdbx_strand_id
1 'polypeptide(L)'
;MRSGISFKEKSDEGLVLDAHSVVESIQLAASNLREAIPEPKADGVYWLRTRPGRRGTSINGAPLDVSDVLRNALFESDRSVVLTGATVAYQDSFERYRASMGWKG
;
A
#
# COMPACT_ATOMS: atom_id res chain seq x y z
N MET A 1 -44.03 -33.79 -2.99
CA MET A 1 -42.82 -33.37 -3.73
C MET A 1 -42.35 -32.06 -3.10
N ARG A 2 -41.38 -32.09 -2.17
CA ARG A 2 -39.98 -31.63 -2.32
C ARG A 2 -39.88 -30.29 -3.06
N SER A 3 -39.30 -29.21 -2.55
CA SER A 3 -38.29 -29.04 -1.51
C SER A 3 -38.33 -27.59 -1.02
N GLY A 4 -38.38 -27.37 0.29
CA GLY A 4 -38.16 -26.06 0.89
C GLY A 4 -36.69 -25.68 0.78
N ILE A 5 -36.41 -24.47 0.28
CA ILE A 5 -35.08 -23.89 0.32
C ILE A 5 -34.91 -23.31 1.74
N SER A 6 -34.23 -24.05 2.61
CA SER A 6 -33.83 -23.55 3.92
C SER A 6 -32.61 -22.65 3.75
N PHE A 7 -32.83 -21.33 3.82
CA PHE A 7 -31.78 -20.39 4.14
C PHE A 7 -31.38 -20.66 5.59
N LYS A 8 -30.25 -21.35 5.78
CA LYS A 8 -29.71 -21.66 7.10
C LYS A 8 -29.26 -20.34 7.73
N GLU A 9 -30.02 -19.83 8.70
CA GLU A 9 -29.59 -18.75 9.60
C GLU A 9 -28.22 -19.12 10.18
N LYS A 10 -27.22 -18.28 9.95
CA LYS A 10 -25.93 -18.40 10.65
C LYS A 10 -26.18 -18.04 12.11
N SER A 11 -25.83 -18.95 13.03
CA SER A 11 -25.85 -18.64 14.46
C SER A 11 -24.81 -17.57 14.78
N ASP A 12 -25.08 -16.74 15.79
CA ASP A 12 -24.15 -15.69 16.26
C ASP A 12 -22.77 -16.27 16.58
N GLU A 13 -22.71 -17.48 17.12
CA GLU A 13 -21.47 -18.21 17.36
C GLU A 13 -20.69 -18.51 16.07
N GLY A 14 -21.39 -18.85 14.98
CA GLY A 14 -20.77 -19.10 13.67
C GLY A 14 -20.17 -17.82 13.07
N LEU A 15 -20.80 -16.68 13.28
CA LEU A 15 -20.25 -15.38 12.85
C LEU A 15 -19.00 -15.01 13.65
N VAL A 16 -18.99 -15.26 14.96
CA VAL A 16 -17.84 -15.01 15.84
C VAL A 16 -16.65 -15.89 15.43
N LEU A 17 -16.89 -17.18 15.15
CA LEU A 17 -15.87 -18.11 14.66
C LEU A 17 -15.26 -17.68 13.32
N ASP A 18 -16.10 -17.28 12.36
CA ASP A 18 -15.63 -16.77 11.07
C ASP A 18 -14.76 -15.51 11.25
N ALA A 19 -15.16 -14.60 12.13
CA ALA A 19 -14.39 -13.39 12.43
C ALA A 19 -13.02 -13.70 13.03
N HIS A 20 -12.95 -14.64 13.98
CA HIS A 20 -11.67 -15.10 14.53
C HIS A 20 -10.74 -15.68 13.47
N SER A 21 -11.28 -16.50 12.57
CA SER A 21 -10.50 -17.10 11.48
C SER A 21 -9.92 -16.04 10.52
N VAL A 22 -10.68 -14.97 10.23
CA VAL A 22 -10.19 -13.85 9.42
C VAL A 22 -9.07 -13.09 10.14
N VAL A 23 -9.22 -12.83 11.44
CA VAL A 23 -8.19 -12.14 12.24
C VAL A 23 -6.89 -12.95 12.28
N GLU A 24 -6.97 -14.26 12.53
CA GLU A 24 -5.80 -15.14 12.53
C GLU A 24 -5.11 -15.16 11.15
N SER A 25 -5.90 -15.24 10.07
CA SER A 25 -5.37 -15.23 8.71
C SER A 25 -4.61 -13.92 8.40
N ILE A 26 -5.14 -12.78 8.85
CA ILE A 26 -4.47 -11.47 8.68
C ILE A 26 -3.18 -11.41 9.50
N GLN A 27 -3.20 -11.89 10.76
CA GLN A 27 -2.03 -11.90 11.63
C GLN A 27 -0.92 -12.79 11.08
N LEU A 28 -1.26 -14.00 10.59
CA LEU A 28 -0.32 -14.90 9.94
C LEU A 28 0.28 -14.27 8.67
N ALA A 29 -0.55 -13.67 7.82
CA ALA A 29 -0.08 -13.00 6.61
C ALA A 29 0.89 -11.83 6.94
N ALA A 30 0.59 -11.05 7.98
CA ALA A 30 1.44 -9.97 8.45
C ALA A 30 2.77 -10.48 9.02
N SER A 31 2.75 -11.56 9.81
CA SER A 31 3.96 -12.21 10.32
C SER A 31 4.84 -12.72 9.19
N ASN A 32 4.26 -13.45 8.23
CA ASN A 32 4.99 -13.99 7.10
C ASN A 32 5.58 -12.88 6.21
N LEU A 33 4.88 -11.75 6.05
CA LEU A 33 5.42 -10.60 5.32
C LEU A 33 6.66 -10.01 6.01
N ARG A 34 6.64 -9.91 7.35
CA ARG A 34 7.79 -9.41 8.12
C ARG A 34 8.99 -10.36 8.01
N GLU A 35 8.75 -11.66 8.03
CA GLU A 35 9.82 -12.65 7.86
C GLU A 35 10.38 -12.68 6.43
N ALA A 36 9.52 -12.48 5.42
CA ALA A 36 9.92 -12.47 4.02
C ALA A 36 10.80 -11.27 3.62
N ILE A 37 10.87 -10.22 4.45
CA ILE A 37 11.68 -9.02 4.21
C ILE A 37 12.57 -8.80 5.45
N PRO A 38 13.75 -9.46 5.52
CA PRO A 38 14.60 -9.43 6.71
C PRO A 38 15.11 -8.03 7.07
N GLU A 39 15.33 -7.19 6.06
CA GLU A 39 15.84 -5.82 6.21
C GLU A 39 14.91 -4.84 5.46
N PRO A 40 13.74 -4.49 6.03
CA PRO A 40 12.87 -3.51 5.42
C PRO A 40 13.51 -2.13 5.52
N LYS A 41 13.41 -1.33 4.46
CA LYS A 41 13.83 0.06 4.50
C LYS A 41 12.97 0.82 5.51
N ALA A 42 13.59 1.68 6.31
CA ALA A 42 12.91 2.46 7.35
C ALA A 42 11.83 3.41 6.76
N ASP A 43 12.06 3.89 5.53
CA ASP A 43 11.15 4.72 4.75
C ASP A 43 10.31 3.91 3.76
N GLY A 44 10.22 2.59 3.90
CA GLY A 44 9.46 1.72 3.01
C GLY A 44 8.10 1.32 3.57
N VAL A 45 7.07 1.31 2.71
CA VAL A 45 5.80 0.63 2.98
C VAL A 45 5.76 -0.66 2.18
N TYR A 46 5.37 -1.75 2.84
CA TYR A 46 5.28 -3.08 2.24
C TYR A 46 3.88 -3.65 2.42
N TRP A 47 3.38 -4.35 1.40
CA TRP A 47 2.05 -4.95 1.46
C TRP A 47 1.96 -6.23 0.63
N LEU A 48 1.03 -7.09 1.05
CA LEU A 48 0.62 -8.24 0.27
C LEU A 48 -0.52 -7.86 -0.67
N ARG A 49 -0.45 -8.37 -1.90
CA ARG A 49 -1.54 -8.29 -2.85
C ARG A 49 -1.88 -9.69 -3.34
N THR A 50 -3.07 -10.13 -3.00
CA THR A 50 -3.67 -11.37 -3.50
C THR A 50 -4.58 -11.04 -4.66
N ARG A 51 -4.41 -11.72 -5.81
CA ARG A 51 -5.29 -11.58 -6.96
C ARG A 51 -6.09 -12.87 -7.16
N PRO A 52 -7.42 -12.80 -7.37
CA PRO A 52 -8.20 -14.00 -7.65
C PRO A 52 -7.71 -14.72 -8.92
N GLY A 53 -7.78 -16.05 -8.91
CA GLY A 53 -7.32 -16.92 -9.99
C GLY A 53 -5.84 -17.31 -9.91
N ARG A 54 -5.25 -17.74 -11.03
CA ARG A 54 -3.86 -18.26 -11.12
C ARG A 54 -2.76 -17.21 -10.94
N ARG A 55 -3.08 -15.98 -10.55
CA ARG A 55 -2.11 -14.87 -10.47
C ARG A 55 -1.37 -14.81 -9.14
N GLY A 56 -1.73 -15.65 -8.16
CA GLY A 56 -1.01 -15.83 -6.91
C GLY A 56 -1.04 -14.62 -5.97
N THR A 57 -0.21 -14.72 -4.92
CA THR A 57 0.05 -13.67 -3.94
C THR A 57 1.39 -13.00 -4.28
N SER A 58 1.43 -11.67 -4.23
CA SER A 58 2.64 -10.88 -4.47
C SER A 58 2.99 -10.04 -3.25
N ILE A 59 4.29 -9.91 -3.00
CA ILE A 59 4.86 -8.95 -2.07
C ILE A 59 5.21 -7.69 -2.86
N ASN A 60 4.78 -6.53 -2.38
CA ASN A 60 5.04 -5.25 -3.00
C ASN A 60 5.65 -4.30 -1.97
N GLY A 61 6.41 -3.32 -2.44
CA GLY A 61 6.96 -2.27 -1.60
C GLY A 61 7.13 -0.96 -2.36
N ALA A 62 7.00 0.16 -1.66
CA ALA A 62 7.21 1.48 -2.20
C ALA A 62 7.82 2.40 -1.13
N PRO A 63 8.69 3.34 -1.51
CA PRO A 63 9.20 4.34 -0.58
C PRO A 63 8.08 5.33 -0.18
N LEU A 64 8.13 5.79 1.06
CA LEU A 64 7.30 6.86 1.60
C LEU A 64 7.75 8.22 1.08
N ASP A 65 9.04 8.35 0.81
CA ASP A 65 9.66 9.56 0.30
C ASP A 65 10.40 9.26 -1.02
N VAL A 66 10.01 9.95 -2.08
CA VAL A 66 10.63 9.85 -3.41
C VAL A 66 11.58 11.01 -3.70
N SER A 67 11.73 11.95 -2.77
CA SER A 67 12.50 13.17 -2.94
C SER A 67 13.94 12.90 -3.38
N ASP A 68 14.65 11.98 -2.71
CA ASP A 68 16.01 11.61 -3.05
C ASP A 68 16.11 10.93 -4.43
N VAL A 69 15.15 10.07 -4.76
CA VAL A 69 15.09 9.40 -6.07
C VAL A 69 14.95 10.43 -7.18
N LEU A 70 14.02 11.39 -7.01
CA LEU A 70 13.77 12.44 -7.98
C LEU A 70 14.93 13.43 -8.06
N ARG A 71 15.53 13.80 -6.92
CA ARG A 71 16.71 14.67 -6.88
C ARG A 71 17.85 14.09 -7.70
N ASN A 72 18.22 12.84 -7.43
CA ASN A 72 19.33 12.19 -8.10
C ASN A 72 19.03 11.94 -9.59
N ALA A 73 17.78 11.59 -9.94
CA ALA A 73 17.43 11.23 -11.31
C ALA A 73 17.16 12.44 -12.22
N LEU A 74 16.68 13.57 -11.67
CA LEU A 74 16.19 14.70 -12.45
C LEU A 74 16.91 16.02 -12.15
N PHE A 75 17.29 16.28 -10.90
CA PHE A 75 17.70 17.62 -10.45
C PHE A 75 19.20 17.78 -10.18
N GLU A 76 19.93 16.69 -9.92
CA GLU A 76 21.40 16.70 -9.75
C GLU A 76 22.16 16.72 -11.08
N SER A 77 21.46 16.60 -12.22
CA SER A 77 22.08 16.72 -13.55
C SER A 77 22.29 18.19 -13.95
N ASP A 78 23.27 18.47 -14.82
CA ASP A 78 23.53 19.81 -15.38
C ASP A 78 22.42 20.34 -16.32
N ARG A 79 21.24 19.72 -16.32
CA ARG A 79 20.11 20.06 -17.19
C ARG A 79 19.07 20.88 -16.44
N SER A 80 18.55 21.90 -17.11
CA SER A 80 17.38 22.63 -16.62
C SER A 80 16.12 21.76 -16.76
N VAL A 81 15.30 21.71 -15.70
CA VAL A 81 14.01 21.00 -15.67
C VAL A 81 12.89 22.01 -15.44
N VAL A 82 11.90 22.02 -16.34
CA VAL A 82 10.68 22.83 -16.19
C VAL A 82 9.53 21.90 -15.78
N LEU A 83 8.96 22.13 -14.59
CA LEU A 83 7.78 21.42 -14.10
C LEU A 83 6.55 22.32 -14.29
N THR A 84 5.51 21.79 -14.92
CA THR A 84 4.25 22.50 -15.17
C THR A 84 3.06 21.62 -14.78
N GLY A 85 2.04 22.23 -14.18
CA GLY A 85 0.80 21.56 -13.81
C GLY A 85 -0.25 22.55 -13.34
N ALA A 86 -1.51 22.30 -13.68
CA ALA A 86 -2.61 23.19 -13.29
C ALA A 86 -2.95 23.11 -11.79
N THR A 87 -2.44 22.10 -11.08
CA THR A 87 -2.84 21.77 -9.70
C THR A 87 -1.64 21.56 -8.75
N VAL A 88 -0.47 22.11 -9.08
CA VAL A 88 0.74 21.97 -8.25
C VAL A 88 0.76 22.88 -7.02
N ALA A 89 0.03 24.00 -7.06
CA ALA A 89 -0.14 24.85 -5.89
C ALA A 89 -1.26 24.31 -4.97
N TYR A 90 -1.03 24.37 -3.67
CA TYR A 90 -2.02 24.06 -2.65
C TYR A 90 -2.04 25.20 -1.62
N GLN A 91 -3.22 25.76 -1.34
CA GLN A 91 -3.37 26.91 -0.45
C GLN A 91 -2.41 28.07 -0.81
N ASP A 92 -2.41 28.47 -2.08
CA ASP A 92 -1.56 29.53 -2.65
C ASP A 92 -0.04 29.33 -2.44
N SER A 93 0.39 28.09 -2.18
CA SER A 93 1.78 27.75 -1.90
C SER A 93 2.25 26.54 -2.71
N PHE A 94 3.53 26.56 -3.06
CA PHE A 94 4.23 25.42 -3.68
C PHE A 94 5.07 24.63 -2.66
N GLU A 95 5.12 25.03 -1.38
CA GLU A 95 6.03 24.42 -0.40
C GLU A 95 5.82 22.91 -0.26
N ARG A 96 4.57 22.45 -0.22
CA ARG A 96 4.26 21.01 -0.18
C ARG A 96 4.79 20.27 -1.41
N TYR A 97 4.69 20.89 -2.59
CA TYR A 97 5.19 20.31 -3.83
C TYR A 97 6.73 20.28 -3.82
N ARG A 98 7.39 21.39 -3.48
CA ARG A 98 8.86 21.48 -3.38
C ARG A 98 9.43 20.43 -2.42
N ALA A 99 8.83 20.32 -1.23
CA ALA A 99 9.22 19.32 -0.23
C ALA A 99 9.12 17.89 -0.77
N SER A 100 8.02 17.55 -1.46
CA SER A 100 7.83 16.20 -2.05
C SER A 100 8.78 15.88 -3.20
N MET A 101 9.32 16.90 -3.87
CA MET A 101 10.27 16.76 -4.97
C MET A 101 11.73 16.79 -4.49
N GLY A 102 11.98 16.99 -3.20
CA GLY A 102 13.33 17.05 -2.63
C GLY A 102 14.03 18.39 -2.77
N TRP A 103 13.30 19.44 -3.10
CA TRP A 103 13.81 20.81 -3.05
C TRP A 103 13.62 21.35 -1.63
N LYS A 104 14.67 21.26 -0.82
CA LYS A 104 14.74 21.91 0.50
C LYS A 104 15.57 23.19 0.35
N GLY A 105 14.92 24.33 0.47
CA GLY A 105 15.50 25.68 0.43
C GLY A 105 14.66 26.60 1.28
#